data_AF-A0A6H2A1I7-F1
#
_entry.id   AF-A0A6H2A1I7-F1
#
_cell.length_a   1.000
_cell.length_b   1.000
_cell.length_c   1.000
_cell.angle_alpha   90.00
_cell.angle_beta   90.00
_cell.angle_gamma   90.00
#
_symmetry.space_group_name_H-M   'P 1'
#
loop_
_entity.id
_entity.type
_entity.pdbx_description
1 polymer ?
#
loop_
_entity_poly.entity_id
_entity_poly.type
_entity_poly.pdbx_seq_one_letter_code
_entity_poly.pdbx_strand_id
1 'polypeptide(L)'
;MNRLVRICQTIQGNEKAWVYLELHLQSPGSRGRRRYRIIVVNRDGYLAEYKEDMGPAKAFKGIKELNIPSLWEHSVDELMDLADELRNETKIDVKDWLELESYKPA
;
A
#
# COMPACT_ATOMS: atom_id res chain seq x y z
N MET A 1 -16.46 -16.14 13.14
CA MET A 1 -17.53 -15.80 12.18
C MET A 1 -16.85 -15.38 10.88
N ASN A 2 -16.77 -16.27 9.88
CA ASN A 2 -16.07 -15.98 8.64
C ASN A 2 -17.03 -15.31 7.65
N ARG A 3 -16.99 -13.98 7.57
CA ARG A 3 -17.70 -13.23 6.55
C ARG A 3 -16.80 -13.15 5.32
N LEU A 4 -17.29 -13.65 4.18
CA LEU A 4 -16.61 -13.50 2.90
C LEU A 4 -16.69 -12.04 2.47
N VAL A 5 -15.54 -11.38 2.34
CA VAL A 5 -15.43 -10.07 1.71
C VAL A 5 -15.44 -10.29 0.20
N ARG A 6 -16.24 -9.50 -0.55
CA ARG A 6 -16.29 -9.63 -2.00
C ARG A 6 -14.99 -9.11 -2.60
N ILE A 7 -14.33 -9.90 -3.44
CA ILE A 7 -13.17 -9.41 -4.18
C ILE A 7 -13.69 -8.60 -5.38
N CYS A 8 -13.19 -7.38 -5.57
CA CYS A 8 -13.41 -6.61 -6.79
C CYS A 8 -12.11 -6.48 -7.59
N GLN A 9 -12.23 -6.48 -8.92
CA GLN A 9 -11.08 -6.38 -9.84
C GLN A 9 -10.74 -4.93 -10.20
N THR A 10 -11.62 -3.99 -9.90
CA THR A 10 -11.47 -2.57 -10.24
C THR A 10 -12.02 -1.71 -9.10
N ILE A 11 -11.51 -0.49 -9.00
CA ILE A 11 -11.97 0.59 -8.12
C ILE A 11 -12.02 1.89 -8.90
N GLN A 12 -12.94 2.78 -8.55
CA GLN A 12 -13.05 4.12 -9.08
C GLN A 12 -12.48 5.10 -8.06
N GLY A 13 -11.77 6.10 -8.55
CA GLY A 13 -11.08 7.08 -7.71
C GLY A 13 -11.98 7.85 -6.75
N ASN A 14 -13.23 8.10 -7.17
CA ASN A 14 -14.23 8.82 -6.38
C ASN A 14 -14.99 7.95 -5.36
N GLU A 15 -14.78 6.62 -5.32
CA GLU A 15 -15.42 5.76 -4.33
C GLU A 15 -14.91 6.10 -2.93
N LYS A 16 -15.80 6.23 -1.94
CA LYS A 16 -15.39 6.32 -0.54
C LYS A 16 -14.90 4.96 -0.05
N ALA A 17 -13.80 4.97 0.69
CA ALA A 17 -13.18 3.75 1.17
C ALA A 17 -13.25 3.65 2.70
N TRP A 18 -13.27 2.42 3.19
CA TRP A 18 -13.17 2.10 4.61
C TRP A 18 -11.73 2.21 5.10
N VAL A 19 -10.79 1.67 4.33
CA VAL A 19 -9.38 1.58 4.69
C VAL A 19 -8.53 1.43 3.43
N TYR A 20 -7.33 2.01 3.48
CA TYR A 20 -6.24 1.74 2.57
C TYR A 20 -5.11 1.03 3.34
N LEU A 21 -4.63 -0.08 2.81
CA LEU A 21 -3.55 -0.86 3.38
C LEU A 21 -2.46 -1.10 2.34
N GLU A 22 -1.22 -1.15 2.80
CA GLU A 22 -0.16 -1.78 2.05
C GLU A 22 0.62 -2.74 2.92
N LEU A 23 0.80 -3.98 2.47
CA LEU A 23 1.35 -5.07 3.29
C LEU A 23 2.31 -5.95 2.51
N HIS A 24 3.30 -6.52 3.20
CA HIS A 24 4.20 -7.53 2.64
C HIS A 24 3.67 -8.94 2.85
N LEU A 25 3.03 -9.49 1.83
CA LEU A 25 2.44 -10.84 1.88
C LEU A 25 3.25 -11.84 1.07
N GLN A 26 3.11 -13.13 1.38
CA GLN A 26 3.69 -14.20 0.58
C GLN A 26 2.98 -14.25 -0.78
N SER A 27 3.74 -14.30 -1.88
CA SER A 27 3.15 -14.49 -3.21
C SER A 27 2.51 -15.87 -3.36
N PRO A 28 1.51 -16.00 -4.25
CA PRO A 28 0.97 -17.29 -4.64
C PRO A 28 2.06 -18.26 -5.14
N GLY A 29 2.02 -19.48 -4.63
CA GLY A 29 3.02 -20.51 -4.93
C GLY A 29 4.36 -20.33 -4.20
N SER A 30 4.39 -19.53 -3.13
CA SER A 30 5.55 -19.34 -2.26
C SER A 30 6.81 -18.79 -2.96
N ARG A 31 6.67 -18.00 -4.02
CA ARG A 31 7.78 -17.47 -4.83
C ARG A 31 8.48 -16.24 -4.23
N GLY A 32 8.29 -15.99 -2.93
CA GLY A 32 8.81 -14.83 -2.20
C GLY A 32 7.73 -13.82 -1.81
N ARG A 33 8.12 -12.79 -1.05
CA ARG A 33 7.20 -11.77 -0.53
C ARG A 33 7.01 -10.62 -1.52
N ARG A 34 5.77 -10.13 -1.62
CA ARG A 34 5.38 -9.01 -2.48
C ARG A 34 4.63 -7.95 -1.69
N ARG A 35 4.71 -6.72 -2.15
CA ARG A 35 3.93 -5.60 -1.62
C ARG A 35 2.55 -5.65 -2.26
N TYR A 36 1.52 -5.71 -1.45
CA TYR A 36 0.14 -5.60 -1.91
C TYR A 36 -0.44 -4.28 -1.43
N ARG A 37 -1.10 -3.56 -2.34
CA ARG A 37 -2.06 -2.52 -2.01
C ARG A 37 -3.42 -3.18 -1.85
N ILE A 38 -4.12 -2.84 -0.77
CA ILE A 38 -5.45 -3.36 -0.48
C ILE A 38 -6.35 -2.19 -0.11
N ILE A 39 -7.48 -2.08 -0.78
CA ILE A 39 -8.45 -1.02 -0.55
C ILE A 39 -9.81 -1.66 -0.34
N VAL A 40 -10.51 -1.27 0.72
CA VAL A 40 -11.85 -1.77 1.00
C VAL A 40 -12.85 -0.65 0.76
N VAL A 41 -13.81 -0.88 -0.14
CA VAL A 41 -14.87 0.07 -0.49
C VAL A 41 -16.25 -0.52 -0.16
N ASN A 42 -17.29 0.31 -0.20
CA ASN A 42 -18.68 -0.16 -0.11
C ASN A 42 -19.27 -0.23 -1.51
N ARG A 43 -19.73 -1.43 -1.91
CA ARG A 43 -20.51 -1.63 -3.13
C ARG A 43 -21.79 -2.38 -2.80
N ASP A 44 -22.91 -1.75 -3.11
CA ASP A 44 -24.25 -2.30 -2.90
C ASP A 44 -24.51 -2.74 -1.44
N GLY A 45 -23.95 -2.02 -0.46
CA GLY A 45 -24.10 -2.33 0.96
C GLY A 45 -23.15 -3.42 1.48
N TYR A 46 -22.19 -3.85 0.67
CA TYR A 46 -21.18 -4.85 1.03
C TYR A 46 -19.77 -4.27 1.00
N LEU A 47 -18.93 -4.71 1.93
CA LEU A 47 -17.50 -4.48 1.83
C LEU A 47 -16.94 -5.27 0.65
N ALA A 48 -16.28 -4.54 -0.25
CA ALA A 48 -15.55 -5.10 -1.39
C ALA A 48 -14.07 -4.76 -1.25
N GLU A 49 -13.20 -5.77 -1.39
CA GLU A 49 -11.75 -5.63 -1.34
C GLU A 49 -11.19 -5.62 -2.77
N TYR A 50 -10.44 -4.56 -3.07
CA TYR A 50 -9.52 -4.52 -4.20
C TYR A 50 -8.11 -4.81 -3.71
N LYS A 51 -7.40 -5.70 -4.40
CA LYS A 51 -6.01 -6.07 -4.07
C LYS A 51 -5.14 -6.03 -5.32
N GLU A 52 -4.03 -5.32 -5.22
CA GLU A 52 -3.08 -5.11 -6.32
C GLU A 52 -1.65 -5.48 -5.87
N ASP A 53 -0.93 -6.27 -6.69
CA ASP A 53 0.48 -6.58 -6.49
C ASP A 53 1.34 -5.41 -6.98
N MET A 54 1.96 -4.68 -6.06
CA MET A 54 2.83 -3.54 -6.36
C MET A 54 4.28 -3.97 -6.66
N GLY A 55 4.58 -5.28 -6.61
CA GLY A 55 5.89 -5.82 -6.94
C GLY A 55 6.67 -6.41 -5.75
N PRO A 56 7.96 -6.74 -5.95
CA PRO A 56 8.78 -7.40 -4.94
C PRO A 56 8.91 -6.58 -3.66
N ALA A 57 8.64 -7.17 -2.49
CA ALA A 57 8.70 -6.45 -1.20
C ALA A 57 10.08 -5.83 -0.92
N LYS A 58 11.15 -6.45 -1.44
CA LYS A 58 12.53 -5.95 -1.31
C LYS A 58 12.80 -4.61 -2.00
N ALA A 59 11.97 -4.21 -2.96
CA ALA A 59 12.10 -2.92 -3.64
C ALA A 59 11.58 -1.76 -2.76
N PHE A 60 10.74 -2.06 -1.77
CA PHE A 60 10.16 -1.07 -0.86
C PHE A 60 11.09 -0.88 0.35
N LYS A 61 12.07 0.01 0.19
CA LYS A 61 13.03 0.36 1.26
C LYS A 61 12.41 1.22 2.37
N GLY A 62 11.28 1.89 2.11
CA GLY A 62 10.54 2.81 2.99
C GLY A 62 9.76 2.16 4.15
N ILE A 63 8.57 2.71 4.45
CA ILE A 63 7.59 2.08 5.34
C ILE A 63 7.21 0.70 4.80
N LYS A 64 7.34 -0.32 5.65
CA LYS A 64 7.04 -1.72 5.29
C LYS A 64 5.56 -2.06 5.28
N GLU A 65 4.74 -1.30 6.00
CA GLU A 65 3.30 -1.50 6.06
C GLU A 65 2.60 -0.15 6.26
N LEU A 66 1.61 0.15 5.43
CA LEU A 66 0.74 1.32 5.61
C LEU A 66 -0.64 0.86 6.00
N ASN A 67 -1.26 1.60 6.92
CA ASN A 67 -2.65 1.43 7.31
C ASN A 67 -3.25 2.81 7.53
N ILE A 68 -4.12 3.21 6.61
CA ILE A 68 -4.81 4.50 6.64
C ILE A 68 -6.30 4.21 6.81
N PRO A 69 -6.81 4.21 8.06
CA PRO A 69 -8.25 4.11 8.31
C PRO A 69 -8.94 5.35 7.78
N SER A 70 -9.91 5.17 6.90
CA SER A 70 -10.68 6.27 6.32
C SER A 70 -12.08 6.37 6.88
N LEU A 71 -12.69 5.25 7.26
CA LEU A 71 -14.05 5.21 7.80
C LEU A 71 -15.08 5.94 6.90
N TRP A 72 -14.90 5.86 5.58
CA TRP A 72 -15.72 6.52 4.54
C TRP A 72 -15.49 8.02 4.37
N GLU A 73 -14.54 8.62 5.08
CA GLU A 73 -14.25 10.06 5.01
C GLU A 73 -13.49 10.44 3.73
N HIS A 74 -12.64 9.52 3.22
CA HIS A 74 -11.77 9.76 2.07
C HIS A 74 -12.18 8.89 0.88
N SER A 75 -12.02 9.46 -0.31
CA SER A 75 -12.11 8.76 -1.57
C SER A 75 -10.87 7.90 -1.80
N VAL A 76 -10.97 6.97 -2.75
CA VAL A 76 -9.85 6.14 -3.18
C VAL A 76 -8.67 7.00 -3.61
N ASP A 77 -8.90 8.02 -4.46
CA ASP A 77 -7.82 8.88 -4.96
C ASP A 77 -7.14 9.64 -3.82
N GLU A 78 -7.90 10.24 -2.90
CA GLU A 78 -7.35 10.92 -1.72
C GLU A 78 -6.49 9.98 -0.86
N LEU A 79 -6.89 8.72 -0.72
CA LEU A 79 -6.09 7.72 0.02
C LEU A 79 -4.84 7.28 -0.72
N MET A 80 -4.86 7.25 -2.05
CA MET A 80 -3.67 6.98 -2.86
C MET A 80 -2.66 8.12 -2.68
N ASP A 81 -3.13 9.36 -2.75
CA ASP A 81 -2.30 10.56 -2.57
C ASP A 81 -1.68 10.59 -1.17
N LEU A 82 -2.48 10.34 -0.12
CA LEU A 82 -1.99 10.23 1.26
C LEU A 82 -0.97 9.10 1.42
N ALA A 83 -1.21 7.95 0.79
CA ALA A 83 -0.27 6.84 0.85
C ALA A 83 1.07 7.19 0.16
N ASP A 84 1.01 7.89 -0.95
CA ASP A 84 2.20 8.35 -1.68
C ASP A 84 3.01 9.35 -0.83
N GLU A 85 2.34 10.30 -0.16
CA GLU A 85 2.98 11.23 0.77
C GLU A 85 3.64 10.50 1.96
N LEU A 86 2.88 9.63 2.64
CA LEU A 86 3.36 8.88 3.80
C LEU A 86 4.53 7.95 3.47
N ARG A 87 4.56 7.36 2.27
CA ARG A 87 5.70 6.54 1.80
C ARG A 87 7.00 7.34 1.73
N ASN A 88 6.90 8.64 1.44
CA ASN A 88 8.04 9.52 1.22
C ASN A 88 8.46 10.30 2.49
N GLU A 89 7.53 10.58 3.41
CA GLU A 89 7.84 11.35 4.64
C GLU A 89 8.82 10.66 5.59
N THR A 90 8.88 9.33 5.58
CA THR A 90 9.46 8.57 6.71
C THR A 90 10.90 8.12 6.54
N LYS A 91 11.57 8.39 5.41
CA LYS A 91 12.99 8.03 5.22
C LYS A 91 13.77 9.05 4.42
N ILE A 92 14.53 9.89 5.12
CA ILE A 92 15.84 10.30 4.62
C ILE A 92 16.77 9.10 4.83
N ASP A 93 17.09 8.37 3.75
CA ASP A 93 18.19 7.42 3.79
C ASP A 93 19.48 8.25 3.83
N VAL A 94 20.06 8.42 5.03
CA VAL A 94 21.24 9.25 5.25
C VAL A 94 22.43 8.80 4.39
N LYS A 95 22.51 7.50 4.03
CA LYS A 95 23.56 7.01 3.13
C LYS A 95 23.34 7.42 1.68
N ASP A 96 22.10 7.37 1.23
CA ASP A 96 21.68 7.80 -0.12
C ASP A 96 21.81 9.33 -0.23
N TRP A 97 21.36 10.05 0.80
CA TRP A 97 21.48 11.51 0.91
C TRP A 97 22.93 12.01 0.96
N LEU A 98 23.82 11.25 1.61
CA LEU A 98 25.26 11.56 1.67
C LEU A 98 26.07 10.93 0.52
N GLU A 99 25.43 10.28 -0.45
CA GLU A 99 26.06 9.59 -1.59
C GLU A 99 27.24 8.68 -1.18
N LEU A 100 27.16 8.07 0.00
CA LEU A 100 28.30 7.38 0.62
C LEU A 100 28.74 6.11 -0.13
N GLU A 101 27.95 5.63 -1.08
CA GLU A 101 28.36 4.55 -1.99
C GLU A 101 29.45 4.98 -2.97
N SER A 102 29.57 6.29 -3.23
CA SER A 102 30.57 6.88 -4.13
C SER A 102 31.80 7.45 -3.39
N TYR A 103 31.75 7.55 -2.06
CA TYR A 103 32.80 8.17 -1.25
C TYR A 103 34.07 7.32 -1.25
N LYS A 104 35.11 7.80 -1.93
CA LYS A 104 36.47 7.28 -1.81
C LYS A 104 37.24 8.13 -0.79
N PRO A 105 37.69 7.56 0.35
CA PRO A 105 38.59 8.28 1.24
C PRO A 105 39.91 8.57 0.51
N ALA A 106 40.44 9.78 0.75
CA ALA A 106 41.71 10.26 0.21
C ALA A 106 42.92 9.47 0.71
#